data_AF-A0A151FC12-F1
#
_entry.id   AF-A0A151FC12-F1
#
_cell.length_a   1.000
_cell.length_b   1.000
_cell.length_c   1.000
_cell.angle_alpha   90.00
_cell.angle_beta   90.00
_cell.angle_gamma   90.00
#
_symmetry.space_group_name_H-M   'P 1'
#
loop_
_entity.id
_entity.type
_entity.pdbx_description
1 polymer ?
#
loop_
_entity_poly.entity_id
_entity_poly.type
_entity_poly.pdbx_seq_one_letter_code
_entity_poly.pdbx_strand_id
1 'polypeptide(L)' 'MGKISKNQRIRNYYRVFEQIYECPIMSYYDISVSTGLSRNSVSKYVKEMYDEGIIKGPQIRMKLAVQYKEYV' A
#
# COMPACT_ATOMS: atom_id res chain seq x y z
N MET A 1 -11.77 -20.19 -0.77
CA MET A 1 -10.49 -19.77 -0.15
C MET A 1 -10.48 -20.25 1.30
N GLY A 2 -9.52 -21.07 1.70
CA GLY A 2 -9.43 -21.60 3.07
C GLY A 2 -9.33 -20.49 4.11
N LYS A 3 -9.89 -20.71 5.31
CA LYS A 3 -9.80 -19.74 6.41
C LYS A 3 -8.34 -19.61 6.85
N ILE A 4 -7.73 -18.45 6.59
CA ILE A 4 -6.40 -18.10 7.08
C ILE A 4 -6.50 -17.81 8.58
N SER A 5 -5.54 -18.30 9.38
CA SER A 5 -5.50 -18.02 10.81
C SER A 5 -5.26 -16.53 11.09
N LYS A 6 -5.75 -16.02 12.23
CA LYS A 6 -5.59 -14.61 12.62
C LYS A 6 -4.12 -14.17 12.60
N ASN A 7 -3.23 -15.00 13.13
CA ASN A 7 -1.78 -14.71 13.16
C ASN A 7 -1.17 -14.61 11.76
N GLN A 8 -1.59 -15.48 10.84
CA GLN A 8 -1.11 -15.42 9.46
C GLN A 8 -1.63 -14.17 8.73
N ARG A 9 -2.88 -13.74 9.02
CA ARG A 9 -3.42 -12.48 8.50
C ARG A 9 -2.62 -11.27 8.97
N ILE A 10 -2.30 -11.20 10.27
CA ILE A 10 -1.46 -10.13 10.83
C ILE A 10 -0.08 -10.11 10.17
N ARG A 11 0.58 -11.27 9.99
CA ARG A 11 1.87 -11.34 9.27
C ARG A 11 1.77 -10.82 7.83
N ASN A 12 0.70 -11.15 7.13
CA ASN A 12 0.49 -10.66 5.76
C ASN A 12 0.24 -9.15 5.73
N TYR A 13 -0.45 -8.59 6.72
CA TYR A 13 -0.58 -7.13 6.85
C TYR A 13 0.78 -6.46 7.03
N TYR A 14 1.61 -6.96 7.95
CA TYR A 14 2.95 -6.41 8.16
C TYR A 14 3.77 -6.41 6.87
N ARG A 15 3.78 -7.52 6.12
CA ARG A 15 4.50 -7.60 4.84
C ARG A 15 4.03 -6.56 3.83
N VAL A 16 2.71 -6.38 3.68
CA VAL A 16 2.16 -5.39 2.75
C VAL A 16 2.44 -3.97 3.24
N PHE A 17 2.32 -3.73 4.54
CA PHE A 17 2.63 -2.44 5.16
C PHE A 17 4.08 -2.03 4.94
N GLU A 18 5.05 -2.92 5.14
CA GLU A 18 6.48 -2.65 4.92
C GLU A 18 6.73 -2.18 3.49
N GLN A 19 6.14 -2.85 2.48
CA GLN A 19 6.30 -2.45 1.08
C GLN A 19 5.73 -1.06 0.80
N ILE A 20 4.57 -0.72 1.38
CA ILE A 20 3.92 0.58 1.22
C ILE A 20 4.69 1.68 1.98
N TYR A 21 5.23 1.34 3.15
CA TYR A 21 6.02 2.25 3.97
C TYR A 21 7.34 2.63 3.27
N GLU A 22 8.03 1.64 2.69
CA GLU A 22 9.25 1.86 1.90
C GLU A 22 8.97 2.57 0.57
N CYS A 23 7.94 2.15 -0.15
CA CYS A 23 7.57 2.68 -1.46
C CYS A 23 6.05 2.92 -1.56
N PRO A 24 5.56 4.12 -1.16
CA PRO A 24 4.12 4.43 -1.15
C PRO A 24 3.44 4.43 -2.52
N ILE A 25 4.22 4.43 -3.60
CA ILE A 25 3.75 4.44 -4.99
C ILE A 25 3.78 3.05 -5.64
N MET A 26 4.19 2.02 -4.90
CA MET A 26 4.30 0.67 -5.44
C MET A 26 2.93 0.15 -5.89
N SER A 27 2.88 -0.45 -7.09
CA SER A 27 1.62 -0.99 -7.59
C SER A 27 1.22 -2.24 -6.81
N TYR A 28 -0.09 -2.55 -6.76
CA TYR A 28 -0.54 -3.80 -6.15
C TYR A 28 0.05 -5.06 -6.81
N TYR A 29 0.43 -4.96 -8.08
CA TYR A 29 1.11 -6.05 -8.77
C TYR A 29 2.52 -6.26 -8.20
N ASP A 30 3.31 -5.19 -8.06
CA ASP A 30 4.67 -5.29 -7.53
C ASP A 30 4.67 -5.74 -6.07
N ILE A 31 3.74 -5.24 -5.25
CA ILE A 31 3.55 -5.71 -3.87
C ILE A 31 3.19 -7.21 -3.86
N SER A 32 2.36 -7.66 -4.81
CA SER A 32 1.98 -9.09 -4.91
C SER A 32 3.19 -9.98 -5.23
N VAL A 33 4.05 -9.53 -6.14
CA VAL A 33 5.30 -10.23 -6.51
C VAL A 33 6.27 -10.25 -5.33
N SER A 34 6.47 -9.11 -4.66
CA SER A 34 7.37 -8.98 -3.51
C SER A 34 6.93 -9.82 -2.31
N THR A 35 5.64 -9.83 -2.00
CA THR A 35 5.10 -10.51 -0.80
C THR A 35 4.72 -11.98 -1.03
N GLY A 36 4.64 -12.42 -2.29
CA GLY A 36 4.11 -13.73 -2.68
C GLY A 36 2.61 -13.90 -2.45
N LEU A 37 1.89 -12.80 -2.21
CA LEU A 37 0.44 -12.80 -2.01
C LEU A 37 -0.27 -12.61 -3.34
N SER A 38 -1.50 -13.12 -3.46
CA SER A 38 -2.31 -12.80 -4.64
C SER A 38 -2.62 -11.30 -4.69
N ARG A 39 -2.67 -10.72 -5.90
CA ARG A 39 -3.04 -9.31 -6.10
C ARG A 39 -4.39 -8.95 -5.45
N ASN A 40 -5.34 -9.87 -5.47
CA ASN A 40 -6.65 -9.68 -4.82
C ASN A 40 -6.52 -9.62 -3.30
N SER A 41 -5.66 -10.45 -2.70
CA SER A 41 -5.35 -10.40 -1.27
C SER A 41 -4.69 -9.09 -0.89
N VAL A 42 -3.71 -8.62 -1.68
CA VAL A 42 -3.05 -7.33 -1.47
C VAL A 42 -4.05 -6.19 -1.49
N SER A 43 -4.89 -6.12 -2.54
CA SER A 43 -5.93 -5.10 -2.67
C SER A 43 -6.89 -5.10 -1.47
N LYS A 44 -7.33 -6.28 -1.03
CA LYS A 44 -8.18 -6.43 0.16
C LYS A 44 -7.49 -5.93 1.42
N TYR A 45 -6.23 -6.32 1.64
CA TYR A 45 -5.48 -5.95 2.84
C TYR A 45 -5.17 -4.46 2.89
N VAL A 46 -4.80 -3.86 1.76
CA VAL A 46 -4.59 -2.41 1.64
C VAL A 46 -5.89 -1.67 1.98
N LYS A 47 -7.02 -2.11 1.43
CA LYS A 47 -8.33 -1.51 1.73
C LYS A 47 -8.66 -1.58 3.23
N GLU A 48 -8.51 -2.77 3.82
CA GLU A 48 -8.74 -2.96 5.27
C GLU A 48 -7.82 -2.07 6.11
N MET A 49 -6.55 -1.91 5.73
CA MET A 49 -5.61 -1.03 6.43
C MET A 49 -5.95 0.46 6.30
N TYR A 50 -6.53 0.90 5.17
CA TYR A 50 -7.07 2.24 5.04
C TYR A 50 -8.33 2.43 5.89
N ASP A 51 -9.25 1.47 5.86
CA ASP A 51 -10.50 1.51 6.64
C ASP A 51 -10.22 1.52 8.15
N GLU A 52 -9.17 0.82 8.61
CA GLU A 52 -8.71 0.78 10.01
C GLU A 52 -7.78 1.95 10.39
N GLY A 53 -7.43 2.82 9.44
CA GLY A 53 -6.53 3.96 9.69
C GLY A 53 -5.07 3.61 9.99
N ILE A 54 -4.65 2.37 9.69
CA ILE A 54 -3.27 1.88 9.83
C ILE A 54 -2.36 2.59 8.83
N ILE A 55 -2.83 2.71 7.59
CA ILE A 55 -2.14 3.45 6.53
C ILE A 55 -2.89 4.77 6.32
N LYS A 56 -2.14 5.87 6.33
CA LYS A 56 -2.69 7.20 6.00
C LYS A 56 -2.66 7.40 4.49
N GLY A 57 -3.67 8.12 3.99
CA GLY A 57 -4.07 8.24 2.57
C GLY A 57 -2.94 8.37 1.54
N PRO A 58 -3.23 8.13 0.26
CA PRO A 58 -2.24 8.16 -0.81
C PRO A 58 -1.42 9.45 -0.72
N GLN A 59 -0.10 9.30 -0.65
CA GLN A 59 0.80 10.44 -0.57
C GLN A 59 0.70 11.17 -1.92
N ILE A 60 -0.08 12.27 -1.96
CA ILE A 60 -0.11 13.15 -3.13
C ILE A 60 1.25 13.82 -3.21
N ARG A 61 2.17 13.21 -3.95
CA ARG A 61 3.42 13.86 -4.34
C ARG A 61 3.15 14.61 -5.63
N MET A 62 2.90 15.91 -5.54
CA MET A 62 2.88 16.78 -6.71
C MET A 62 4.25 16.71 -7.38
N LYS A 63 4.26 16.58 -8.71
CA LYS A 63 5.48 16.75 -9.50
C LYS A 63 5.99 18.15 -9.18
N LEU A 64 7.24 18.29 -8.75
CA LEU A 64 7.86 19.61 -8.57
C LEU A 64 7.65 20.39 -9.88
N ALA A 65 6.93 21.50 -9.80
CA ALA A 65 6.78 22.39 -10.93
C ALA A 65 8.17 22.94 -11.24
N VAL A 66 8.83 22.39 -12.27
CA VAL A 66 10.17 22.81 -12.71
C VAL A 66 10.20 24.30 -13.09
N GLN A 67 9.02 24.88 -13.36
CA GLN A 67 8.83 26.29 -13.69
C GLN A 67 7.63 26.84 -12.92
N TYR A 68 7.75 26.99 -11.60
CA TYR A 68 6.80 27.82 -10.85
C TYR A 68 6.96 29.28 -11.33
N LYS A 69 6.08 29.73 -12.23
CA LYS A 69 5.93 31.16 -12.51
C LYS A 69 5.07 31.72 -11.39
N GLU A 70 5.72 32.36 -10.44
CA GLU A 70 5.06 33.17 -9.43
C GLU A 70 4.29 34.27 -10.19
N TYR A 71 2.96 34.25 -10.08
CA TYR A 71 2.14 35.32 -10.62
C TYR A 71 2.23 36.48 -9.62
N VAL A 72 2.95 37.54 -10.01
CA VAL A 72 3.01 38.84 -9.31
C VAL A 72 1.85 39.71 -9.76
#